data_AF-A0A348B2P1-F1
#
_entry.id   AF-A0A348B2P1-F1
#
_cell.length_a   1.000
_cell.length_b   1.000
_cell.length_c   1.000
_cell.angle_alpha   90.00
_cell.angle_beta   90.00
_cell.angle_gamma   90.00
#
_symmetry.space_group_name_H-M   'P 1'
#
loop_
_entity.id
_entity.type
_entity.pdbx_description
1 polymer ?
#
loop_
_entity_poly.entity_id
_entity_poly.type
_entity_poly.pdbx_seq_one_letter_code
_entity_poly.pdbx_strand_id
1 'polypeptide(L)'
;MRRTPRTHTLPRSVLWGLLPSLPFLFLFRDPLPLALGLLVGPSHMFLDVFKERGIYVKKGGRRRIALAHFSYDDPLVNGLAVLLGALMLFASMRLHTYHYYNYYS
;
A
#
# COMPACT_ATOMS: atom_id res chain seq x y z
N MET A 1 -0.02 -3.06 -28.98
CA MET A 1 0.38 -4.22 -28.15
C MET A 1 -0.45 -4.23 -26.86
N ARG A 2 -1.47 -5.10 -26.76
CA ARG A 2 -2.39 -5.15 -25.61
C ARG A 2 -1.72 -5.91 -24.46
N ARG A 3 -1.25 -5.19 -23.43
CA ARG A 3 -0.65 -5.81 -22.23
C ARG A 3 -1.68 -6.76 -21.62
N THR A 4 -1.37 -8.04 -21.56
CA THR A 4 -2.15 -9.02 -20.81
C THR A 4 -2.24 -8.56 -19.36
N PRO A 5 -3.44 -8.50 -18.76
CA PRO A 5 -3.55 -8.01 -17.39
C PRO A 5 -2.86 -9.01 -16.47
N ARG A 6 -1.83 -8.55 -15.76
CA ARG A 6 -1.24 -9.34 -14.67
C ARG A 6 -2.35 -9.58 -13.66
N THR A 7 -2.79 -10.83 -13.56
CA THR A 7 -3.70 -11.30 -12.52
C THR A 7 -3.05 -11.06 -11.16
N HIS A 8 -3.40 -9.94 -10.53
CA HIS A 8 -3.21 -9.73 -9.11
C HIS A 8 -4.28 -10.56 -8.41
N THR A 9 -3.88 -11.72 -7.88
CA THR A 9 -4.71 -12.54 -6.99
C THR A 9 -4.39 -12.19 -5.54
N LEU A 10 -5.41 -12.09 -4.67
CA LEU A 10 -5.26 -11.83 -3.23
C LEU A 10 -4.12 -12.62 -2.55
N PRO A 11 -3.98 -13.95 -2.74
CA PRO A 11 -2.87 -14.67 -2.12
C PRO A 11 -1.49 -14.20 -2.57
N ARG A 12 -1.38 -13.74 -3.83
CA ARG A 12 -0.11 -13.24 -4.38
C ARG A 12 0.27 -11.89 -3.78
N SER A 13 -0.67 -10.97 -3.52
CA SER A 13 -0.31 -9.69 -2.87
C SER A 13 0.05 -9.87 -1.41
N VAL A 14 -0.65 -10.74 -0.69
CA VAL A 14 -0.31 -11.06 0.70
C VAL A 14 1.11 -11.63 0.76
N LEU A 15 1.46 -12.55 -0.15
CA LEU A 15 2.81 -13.10 -0.23
C LEU A 15 3.88 -12.01 -0.43
N TRP A 16 3.64 -11.07 -1.34
CA TRP A 16 4.57 -9.96 -1.60
C TRP A 16 4.62 -8.93 -0.47
N GLY A 17 3.55 -8.77 0.31
CA GLY A 17 3.55 -7.92 1.51
C GLY A 17 4.27 -8.56 2.71
N LEU A 18 4.24 -9.89 2.81
CA LEU A 18 4.89 -10.64 3.88
C LEU A 18 6.39 -10.86 3.65
N LEU A 19 6.82 -11.11 2.42
CA LEU A 19 8.23 -11.32 2.06
C LEU A 19 9.19 -10.26 2.64
N PRO A 20 8.93 -8.94 2.46
CA PRO A 20 9.82 -7.92 2.99
C PRO A 20 9.68 -7.68 4.49
N SER A 21 8.64 -8.19 5.16
CA SER A 21 8.47 -8.03 6.62
C SER A 21 9.14 -9.13 7.45
N LEU A 22 9.48 -10.28 6.84
CA LEU A 22 10.20 -11.37 7.51
C LEU A 22 11.57 -10.98 8.09
N PRO A 23 12.42 -10.18 7.41
CA PRO A 23 13.68 -9.71 7.99
C PRO A 23 13.47 -8.83 9.24
N PHE A 24 12.41 -8.03 9.27
CA PHE A 24 12.09 -7.19 10.43
C PHE A 24 11.64 -8.02 11.62
N LEU A 25 10.83 -9.07 11.38
CA LEU A 25 10.48 -10.02 12.43
C LEU A 25 11.73 -10.71 12.99
N PHE A 26 12.66 -11.13 12.13
CA PHE A 26 13.89 -11.78 12.57
C PHE A 26 14.82 -10.85 13.36
N LEU A 27 15.00 -9.62 12.89
CA LEU A 27 15.94 -8.65 13.46
C LEU A 27 15.43 -8.00 14.75
N PHE A 28 14.14 -7.62 14.78
CA PHE A 28 13.55 -6.85 15.87
C PHE A 28 12.66 -7.68 16.80
N ARG A 29 12.35 -8.94 16.43
CA ARG A 29 11.39 -9.83 17.12
C ARG A 29 10.00 -9.20 17.35
N ASP A 30 9.67 -8.18 16.56
CA ASP A 30 8.40 -7.47 16.63
C ASP A 30 7.44 -8.04 15.57
N PRO A 31 6.23 -8.49 15.94
CA PRO A 31 5.23 -8.95 15.00
C PRO A 31 4.51 -7.81 14.24
N LEU A 32 4.62 -6.55 14.68
CA LEU A 32 3.93 -5.42 14.04
C LEU A 32 4.22 -5.27 12.54
N PRO A 33 5.49 -5.29 12.07
CA PRO A 33 5.80 -5.22 10.65
C PRO A 33 5.16 -6.36 9.83
N LEU A 34 5.01 -7.54 10.44
CA LEU A 34 4.38 -8.69 9.79
C LEU A 34 2.87 -8.46 9.60
N ALA A 35 2.20 -7.97 10.64
CA ALA A 35 0.79 -7.60 10.58
C ALA A 35 0.53 -6.49 9.55
N LEU A 36 1.39 -5.47 9.51
CA LEU A 36 1.31 -4.40 8.52
C LEU A 36 1.58 -4.92 7.09
N GLY A 37 2.55 -5.82 6.92
CA GLY A 37 2.84 -6.46 5.63
C GLY A 37 1.68 -7.29 5.09
N LEU A 38 0.95 -7.98 5.98
CA LEU A 38 -0.28 -8.72 5.62
C LEU A 38 -1.38 -7.80 5.08
N LEU A 39 -1.48 -6.58 5.61
CA LEU A 39 -2.48 -5.59 5.20
C LEU A 39 -2.04 -4.80 3.96
N VAL A 40 -0.74 -4.58 3.75
CA VAL A 40 -0.22 -3.73 2.66
C VAL A 40 -0.61 -4.25 1.28
N GLY A 41 -0.53 -5.57 1.07
CA GLY A 41 -0.84 -6.21 -0.20
C GLY A 41 -2.32 -6.10 -0.59
N PRO A 42 -3.26 -6.48 0.28
CA PRO A 42 -4.69 -6.26 0.10
C PRO A 42 -5.06 -4.78 -0.04
N SER A 43 -4.46 -3.88 0.74
CA SER A 43 -4.71 -2.43 0.64
C SER A 43 -4.31 -1.88 -0.72
N HIS A 44 -3.17 -2.31 -1.26
CA HIS A 44 -2.78 -1.94 -2.62
C HIS A 44 -3.76 -2.45 -3.67
N MET A 45 -4.20 -3.71 -3.55
CA MET A 45 -5.22 -4.25 -4.44
C MET A 45 -6.54 -3.50 -4.31
N PHE A 46 -6.96 -3.15 -3.10
CA PHE A 46 -8.18 -2.38 -2.84
C PHE A 46 -8.15 -1.02 -3.54
N LEU A 47 -7.03 -0.29 -3.45
CA LEU A 47 -6.83 0.92 -4.24
C LEU A 47 -6.89 0.65 -5.75
N ASP A 48 -6.38 -0.48 -6.21
CA ASP A 48 -6.46 -0.87 -7.62
C ASP A 48 -7.90 -1.15 -8.10
N VAL A 49 -8.85 -1.43 -7.20
CA VAL A 49 -10.29 -1.54 -7.54
C VAL A 49 -10.85 -0.18 -7.98
N PHE A 50 -10.39 0.91 -7.38
CA PHE A 50 -10.84 2.28 -7.70
C PHE A 50 -10.11 2.86 -8.91
N LYS A 51 -9.01 2.25 -9.34
CA LYS A 51 -8.26 2.69 -10.52
C LYS A 51 -8.83 2.09 -11.78
N GLU A 52 -8.56 2.78 -12.87
CA GLU A 52 -8.87 2.38 -14.24
C GLU A 52 -8.49 0.94 -14.58
N ARG A 53 -7.50 0.33 -13.89
CA ARG A 53 -6.99 -1.03 -14.15
C ARG A 53 -7.80 -2.15 -13.48
N GLY A 54 -8.50 -1.89 -12.38
CA GLY A 54 -9.37 -2.84 -11.65
C GLY A 54 -8.65 -4.07 -11.07
N ILE A 55 -9.37 -4.86 -10.27
CA ILE A 55 -8.94 -6.21 -9.85
C ILE A 55 -9.55 -7.26 -10.80
N TYR A 56 -8.77 -8.28 -11.17
CA TYR A 56 -9.27 -9.45 -11.90
C TYR A 56 -9.64 -10.57 -10.93
N VAL A 57 -10.93 -10.92 -10.86
CA VAL A 57 -11.42 -12.04 -10.06
C VAL A 57 -11.69 -13.23 -10.97
N LYS A 58 -11.06 -14.38 -10.68
CA LYS A 58 -11.25 -15.62 -11.45
C LYS A 58 -12.33 -16.47 -10.77
N LYS A 59 -13.61 -16.22 -11.10
CA LYS A 59 -14.76 -17.02 -10.63
C LYS A 59 -15.57 -17.45 -11.87
N GLY A 60 -15.43 -18.71 -12.30
CA GLY A 60 -16.10 -19.23 -13.52
C GLY A 60 -15.63 -18.62 -14.86
N GLY A 61 -14.63 -17.73 -14.83
CA GLY A 61 -14.10 -16.98 -15.95
C GLY A 61 -13.19 -15.84 -15.44
N ARG A 62 -12.44 -15.17 -16.32
CA ARG A 62 -11.65 -13.97 -15.96
C ARG A 62 -12.57 -12.74 -16.02
N ARG A 63 -13.16 -12.32 -14.90
CA ARG A 63 -14.00 -11.11 -14.84
C ARG A 63 -13.24 -9.97 -14.14
N ARG A 64 -13.26 -8.79 -14.77
CA ARG A 64 -12.64 -7.58 -14.24
C ARG A 64 -13.66 -6.82 -13.40
N ILE A 65 -13.27 -6.41 -12.20
CA ILE A 65 -14.06 -5.55 -11.31
C ILE A 65 -13.26 -4.26 -11.12
N ALA A 66 -13.82 -3.14 -11.59
CA ALA A 66 -13.34 -1.80 -11.32
C ALA A 66 -14.54 -1.01 -10.79
N LEU A 67 -14.46 -0.48 -9.57
CA LEU A 67 -15.54 0.30 -8.97
C LEU A 67 -15.52 1.74 -9.47
N ALA A 68 -14.34 2.27 -9.82
CA ALA A 68 -14.19 3.59 -10.39
C ALA A 68 -13.12 3.59 -11.50
N HIS A 69 -13.28 4.49 -12.47
CA HIS A 69 -12.35 4.70 -13.59
C HIS A 69 -11.45 5.89 -13.29
N PHE A 70 -10.76 5.90 -12.15
CA PHE A 70 -9.77 6.93 -11.88
C PHE A 70 -8.50 6.63 -12.69
N SER A 71 -8.19 7.51 -13.64
CA SER A 71 -6.95 7.47 -14.41
C SER A 71 -5.76 7.75 -13.49
N TYR A 72 -4.75 6.87 -13.50
CA TYR A 72 -3.58 7.00 -12.63
C TYR A 72 -2.55 8.00 -13.18
N ASP A 73 -2.72 8.44 -14.42
CA ASP A 73 -1.76 9.25 -15.18
C ASP A 73 -1.94 10.76 -14.98
N ASP A 74 -2.64 11.21 -13.94
CA ASP A 74 -2.66 12.62 -13.56
C ASP A 74 -1.42 12.96 -12.71
N PRO A 75 -0.42 13.67 -13.27
CA PRO A 75 0.80 14.01 -12.54
C PRO A 75 0.54 14.95 -11.36
N LEU A 76 -0.55 15.72 -11.37
CA LEU A 76 -0.91 16.62 -10.27
C LEU A 76 -1.42 15.83 -9.07
N VAL A 77 -2.31 14.86 -9.27
CA VAL A 77 -2.83 14.02 -8.19
C VAL A 77 -1.71 13.17 -7.57
N ASN A 78 -0.84 12.60 -8.40
CA ASN A 78 0.32 11.85 -7.94
C ASN A 78 1.31 12.75 -7.18
N GLY A 79 1.57 13.97 -7.70
CA GLY A 79 2.42 14.95 -7.05
C GLY A 79 1.87 15.40 -5.69
N LEU A 80 0.56 15.66 -5.61
CA LEU A 80 -0.12 16.00 -4.36
C LEU A 80 -0.03 14.88 -3.34
N ALA A 81 -0.20 13.62 -3.75
CA ALA A 81 -0.08 12.47 -2.85
C ALA A 81 1.34 12.34 -2.26
N VAL A 82 2.37 12.54 -3.09
CA VAL A 82 3.78 12.54 -2.63
C VAL A 82 4.03 13.69 -1.66
N LEU A 83 3.56 14.90 -1.98
CA LEU A 83 3.72 16.07 -1.13
C LEU A 83 3.01 15.89 0.23
N LEU A 84 1.78 15.36 0.22
CA LEU A 84 1.03 15.06 1.43
C LEU A 84 1.78 14.03 2.29
N GLY A 85 2.31 12.97 1.68
CA GLY A 85 3.13 11.97 2.38
C GLY A 85 4.38 12.57 3.03
N ALA A 86 5.08 13.47 2.32
CA ALA A 86 6.25 14.17 2.86
C ALA A 86 5.87 15.08 4.05
N LEU A 87 4.76 15.80 3.96
CA LEU A 87 4.26 16.64 5.06
C LEU A 87 3.87 15.80 6.28
N MET A 88 3.24 14.64 6.09
CA MET A 88 2.90 13.74 7.20
C MET A 88 4.13 13.20 7.90
N LEU A 89 5.17 12.80 7.15
CA LEU A 89 6.44 12.38 7.74
C LEU A 89 7.10 13.51 8.53
N PHE A 90 7.14 14.71 7.95
CA PHE A 90 7.67 15.89 8.64
C PHE A 90 6.91 16.19 9.94
N ALA A 91 5.58 16.21 9.87
CA ALA A 91 4.72 16.44 11.04
C ALA A 91 4.93 15.37 12.12
N SER A 92 5.02 14.09 11.72
CA SER A 92 5.29 12.97 12.62
C SER A 92 6.63 13.13 13.34
N MET A 93 7.70 13.47 12.62
CA MET A 93 9.02 13.71 13.22
C MET A 93 8.97 14.88 14.22
N ARG A 94 8.35 16.00 13.84
CA ARG A 94 8.23 17.17 14.74
C ARG A 94 7.44 16.81 15.99
N LEU A 95 6.30 16.15 15.85
CA LEU A 95 5.47 15.73 16.98
C LEU A 95 6.23 14.80 17.93
N HIS A 96 6.95 13.81 17.38
CA HIS A 96 7.78 12.91 18.16
C HIS A 96 8.86 13.67 18.95
N THR A 97 9.58 14.58 18.29
CA THR A 97 10.61 15.42 18.95
C THR A 97 10.00 16.30 20.05
N TYR A 98 8.88 16.98 19.78
CA TYR A 98 8.19 17.81 20.77
C TYR A 98 7.78 17.00 22.00
N HIS A 99 7.20 15.81 21.80
CA HIS A 99 6.81 14.94 22.89
C HIS A 99 8.02 14.44 23.70
N TYR A 100 9.12 14.08 23.03
CA TYR A 100 10.35 13.65 23.71
C TYR A 100 10.88 14.73 24.66
N TYR A 101 11.00 15.97 24.18
CA TYR A 101 11.50 17.08 25.00
C TYR A 101 10.58 17.45 26.16
N ASN A 102 9.26 17.36 26.02
CA ASN A 102 8.35 17.74 27.10
C ASN A 102 8.24 16.69 28.22
N TYR A 103 8.56 15.42 27.94
CA TYR A 103 8.38 14.32 28.90
C TYR A 103 9.69 13.77 29.47
N TYR A 104 10.81 13.94 28.77
CA TYR A 104 12.10 13.34 29.16
C TYR A 104 13.23 14.35 29.34
N SER A 105 12.95 15.66 29.22
CA SER A 105 13.90 16.74 29.52
C SER A 105 13.57 17.41 30.85
#